data_AF-A0A847V143-F1
#
_entry.id   AF-A0A847V143-F1
#
_cell.length_a   1.000
_cell.length_b   1.000
_cell.length_c   1.000
_cell.angle_alpha   90.00
_cell.angle_beta   90.00
_cell.angle_gamma   90.00
#
_symmetry.space_group_name_H-M   'P 1'
#
loop_
_entity.id
_entity.type
_entity.pdbx_description
1 polymer ?
#
loop_
_entity_poly.entity_id
_entity_poly.type
_entity_poly.pdbx_seq_one_letter_code
_entity_poly.pdbx_strand_id
1 'polypeptide(L)'
;MLAYNPLITAGIVLITVGILYTLVSARAGVVLAGLGTVAAGVFLFTIVPNALNPIAFFFNGLLVLCGLWMVAVGARGDGVGR
;
A
#
# COMPACT_ATOMS: atom_id res chain seq x y z
N MET A 1 20.90 15.99 -0.31
CA MET A 1 19.58 15.70 0.29
C MET A 1 18.81 14.85 -0.71
N LEU A 2 18.49 13.59 -0.39
CA LEU A 2 17.53 12.82 -1.21
C LEU A 2 16.20 13.57 -1.16
N ALA A 3 15.85 14.27 -2.23
CA ALA A 3 14.51 14.78 -2.40
C ALA A 3 13.59 13.57 -2.59
N TYR A 4 13.05 13.04 -1.49
CA TYR A 4 12.03 12.01 -1.56
C TYR A 4 10.86 12.59 -2.35
N ASN A 5 10.55 11.93 -3.47
CA ASN A 5 9.45 12.33 -4.32
C ASN A 5 8.17 12.37 -3.45
N PRO A 6 7.41 13.48 -3.42
CA PRO A 6 6.31 13.67 -2.47
C PRO A 6 5.29 12.52 -2.44
N LEU A 7 5.17 11.77 -3.54
CA LEU A 7 4.36 10.55 -3.61
C LEU A 7 4.89 9.37 -2.77
N ILE A 8 6.21 9.15 -2.65
CA ILE A 8 6.78 8.15 -1.71
C ILE A 8 6.40 8.52 -0.29
N THR A 9 6.61 9.79 0.05
CA THR A 9 6.33 10.28 1.39
C THR A 9 4.85 10.10 1.71
N ALA A 10 3.95 10.43 0.78
CA ALA A 10 2.51 10.18 0.94
C ALA A 10 2.18 8.69 1.11
N GLY A 11 2.79 7.81 0.31
CA GLY A 11 2.60 6.35 0.41
C GLY A 11 3.06 5.79 1.75
N ILE A 12 4.27 6.15 2.20
CA ILE A 12 4.82 5.73 3.50
C ILE A 12 3.93 6.25 4.63
N VAL A 13 3.54 7.52 4.59
CA VAL A 13 2.66 8.12 5.60
C VAL A 13 1.32 7.40 5.66
N LEU A 14 0.71 7.07 4.52
CA LEU A 14 -0.55 6.32 4.49
C LEU A 14 -0.41 4.90 5.06
N ILE A 15 0.70 4.21 4.78
CA ILE A 15 0.98 2.90 5.37
C ILE A 15 1.16 3.03 6.88
N THR A 16 1.98 3.98 7.35
CA THR A 16 2.23 4.20 8.79
C THR A 16 0.96 4.59 9.53
N VAL A 17 0.20 5.55 9.00
CA VAL A 17 -1.09 5.97 9.57
C VAL A 17 -2.08 4.81 9.55
N GLY A 18 -2.13 4.03 8.48
CA GLY A 18 -2.98 2.85 8.39
C GLY A 18 -2.65 1.82 9.47
N ILE A 19 -1.37 1.48 9.64
CA ILE A 19 -0.91 0.55 10.69
C ILE A 19 -1.28 1.08 12.08
N LEU A 20 -1.00 2.34 12.38
CA LEU A 20 -1.34 2.91 13.69
C LEU A 20 -2.86 2.95 13.93
N TYR A 21 -3.64 3.26 12.89
CA TYR A 21 -5.10 3.31 12.99
C TYR A 21 -5.72 1.92 13.15
N THR A 22 -4.99 0.82 12.84
CA THR A 22 -5.47 -0.54 13.15
C THR A 22 -5.70 -0.74 14.65
N LEU A 23 -4.96 -0.02 15.51
CA LEU A 23 -5.11 -0.07 16.97
C LEU A 23 -6.46 0.53 17.44
N VAL A 24 -7.05 1.42 16.66
CA VAL A 24 -8.33 2.07 16.96
C VAL A 24 -9.48 1.38 16.25
N SER A 25 -9.28 1.05 14.97
CA SER A 25 -10.24 0.32 14.16
C SER A 25 -9.48 -0.49 13.13
N ALA A 26 -9.41 -1.80 13.33
CA ALA A 26 -8.68 -2.66 12.41
C ALA A 26 -9.29 -2.64 10.99
N ARG A 27 -10.59 -2.37 10.82
CA ARG A 27 -11.18 -2.18 9.47
C ARG A 27 -10.60 -0.97 8.76
N ALA A 28 -10.71 0.20 9.37
CA ALA A 28 -10.25 1.44 8.75
C ALA A 28 -8.71 1.47 8.62
N GLY A 29 -7.98 0.91 9.59
CA GLY A 29 -6.53 0.80 9.53
C GLY A 29 -6.05 -0.11 8.40
N VAL A 30 -6.68 -1.27 8.20
CA VAL A 30 -6.35 -2.18 7.08
C VAL A 30 -6.69 -1.54 5.73
N VAL A 31 -7.80 -0.80 5.61
CA VAL A 31 -8.12 -0.04 4.39
C VAL A 31 -7.04 1.01 4.10
N LEU A 32 -6.66 1.81 5.08
CA LEU A 32 -5.65 2.86 4.93
C LEU A 32 -4.27 2.28 4.59
N ALA A 33 -3.87 1.19 5.26
CA ALA A 33 -2.62 0.48 4.95
C ALA A 33 -2.65 -0.12 3.54
N GLY A 34 -3.79 -0.70 3.13
CA GLY A 34 -3.99 -1.20 1.77
C GLY A 34 -3.87 -0.10 0.71
N LEU A 35 -4.51 1.06 0.92
CA LEU A 35 -4.40 2.22 0.02
C LEU A 35 -2.96 2.73 -0.09
N GLY A 36 -2.24 2.83 1.03
CA GLY A 36 -0.82 3.20 1.01
C GLY A 36 0.05 2.18 0.26
N THR A 37 -0.28 0.89 0.38
CA THR A 37 0.41 -0.21 -0.31
C THR A 37 0.16 -0.18 -1.83
N VAL A 38 -1.08 0.11 -2.26
CA VAL A 38 -1.41 0.35 -3.68
C VAL A 38 -0.61 1.54 -4.22
N ALA A 39 -0.62 2.67 -3.50
CA ALA A 39 0.10 3.86 -3.91
C ALA A 39 1.61 3.59 -4.03
N ALA A 40 2.21 2.88 -3.06
CA ALA A 40 3.61 2.49 -3.11
C ALA A 40 3.93 1.57 -4.30
N GLY A 41 3.10 0.56 -4.56
CA GLY A 41 3.29 -0.37 -5.68
C GLY A 41 3.20 0.29 -7.05
N VAL A 42 2.19 1.16 -7.25
CA VAL A 42 2.07 1.96 -8.48
C VAL A 42 3.27 2.88 -8.64
N PHE A 43 3.74 3.46 -7.54
CA PHE A 43 4.84 4.42 -7.59
C PHE A 43 6.18 3.75 -7.90
N LEU A 44 6.42 2.53 -7.42
CA LEU A 44 7.62 1.76 -7.78
C LEU A 44 7.76 1.50 -9.29
N PHE A 45 6.66 1.48 -10.05
CA PHE A 45 6.73 1.46 -11.52
C PHE A 45 7.32 2.72 -12.15
N THR A 46 7.28 3.85 -11.45
CA THR A 46 7.70 5.16 -11.99
C THR A 46 9.14 5.53 -11.67
N ILE A 47 9.71 4.96 -10.60
CA ILE A 47 11.07 5.29 -10.15
C ILE A 47 12.07 4.18 -10.43
N VAL A 48 11.65 2.91 -10.43
CA VAL A 48 12.59 1.81 -10.62
C VAL A 48 13.11 1.85 -12.05
N PRO A 49 14.42 2.08 -12.27
CA PRO A 49 15.00 1.92 -13.60
C PRO A 49 14.83 0.45 -14.02
N ASN A 50 14.31 0.22 -15.22
CA ASN A 50 13.81 -1.09 -15.68
C ASN A 50 12.54 -1.59 -14.96
N ALA A 51 11.56 -0.73 -14.69
CA ALA A 51 10.25 -1.13 -14.18
C ALA A 51 9.51 -2.17 -15.05
N LEU A 52 9.87 -2.27 -16.34
CA LEU A 52 9.37 -3.29 -17.28
C LEU A 52 10.20 -4.59 -17.26
N ASN A 53 11.22 -4.68 -16.42
CA ASN A 53 11.86 -5.96 -16.13
C ASN A 53 10.78 -6.90 -15.56
N PRO A 54 10.62 -8.12 -16.08
CA PRO A 54 9.58 -9.06 -15.65
C PRO A 54 9.52 -9.24 -14.13
N ILE A 55 10.68 -9.24 -13.46
CA ILE A 55 10.77 -9.41 -12.00
C ILE A 55 10.24 -8.17 -11.28
N ALA A 56 10.66 -6.97 -11.68
CA ALA A 56 10.19 -5.72 -11.08
C ALA A 56 8.68 -5.52 -11.33
N PHE A 57 8.22 -5.82 -12.54
CA PHE A 57 6.81 -5.77 -12.91
C PHE A 57 5.98 -6.73 -12.05
N PHE A 58 6.45 -7.97 -11.87
CA PHE A 58 5.79 -8.96 -11.05
C PHE A 58 5.68 -8.52 -9.59
N PHE A 59 6.78 -8.12 -8.95
CA PHE A 59 6.76 -7.72 -7.53
C PHE A 59 5.97 -6.43 -7.27
N ASN A 60 6.11 -5.43 -8.14
CA ASN A 60 5.34 -4.18 -8.01
C ASN A 60 3.85 -4.45 -8.24
N GLY A 61 3.50 -5.27 -9.23
CA GLY A 61 2.12 -5.69 -9.49
C GLY A 61 1.52 -6.50 -8.34
N LEU A 62 2.31 -7.39 -7.75
CA LEU A 62 1.90 -8.18 -6.58
C LEU A 62 1.70 -7.30 -5.35
N LEU A 63 2.50 -6.24 -5.18
CA LEU A 63 2.31 -5.24 -4.13
C LEU A 63 0.99 -4.48 -4.30
N VAL A 64 0.66 -4.07 -5.53
CA VAL A 64 -0.63 -3.42 -5.85
C VAL A 64 -1.80 -4.36 -5.59
N LEU A 65 -1.71 -5.62 -6.04
CA LEU A 65 -2.73 -6.64 -5.78
C LEU A 65 -2.92 -6.88 -4.28
N CYS A 66 -1.83 -6.93 -3.52
CA CYS A 66 -1.86 -7.08 -2.08
C CYS A 66 -2.56 -5.90 -1.40
N GLY A 67 -2.25 -4.67 -1.81
CA GLY A 67 -2.93 -3.47 -1.31
C GLY A 67 -4.43 -3.46 -1.63
N LEU A 68 -4.83 -3.82 -2.86
CA LEU A 68 -6.23 -3.95 -3.25
C LEU A 68 -6.95 -5.04 -2.44
N TRP A 69 -6.29 -6.17 -2.18
CA TRP A 69 -6.83 -7.23 -1.34
C TRP A 69 -7.04 -6.76 0.10
N MET A 70 -6.07 -6.05 0.70
CA MET A 70 -6.22 -5.46 2.03
C MET A 70 -7.41 -4.48 2.08
N VAL A 71 -7.55 -3.61 1.09
CA VAL A 71 -8.71 -2.70 1.00
C VAL A 71 -10.02 -3.49 0.92
N ALA A 72 -10.07 -4.54 0.11
CA ALA A 72 -11.27 -5.38 -0.02
C ALA A 72 -11.62 -6.09 1.30
N VAL A 73 -10.65 -6.63 2.03
CA VAL A 73 -10.85 -7.26 3.34
C VAL A 73 -11.32 -6.25 4.38
N GLY A 74 -10.66 -5.08 4.45
CA GLY A 74 -11.04 -4.02 5.38
C GLY A 74 -12.43 -3.44 5.10
N ALA A 75 -12.81 -3.32 3.82
CA ALA A 75 -14.11 -2.81 3.39
C ALA A 75 -15.26 -3.79 3.60
N ARG A 76 -15.03 -5.10 3.39
CA ARG A 76 -16.05 -6.13 3.64
C ARG A 76 -16.32 -6.36 5.12
N GLY A 77 -15.35 -6.01 5.98
CA GLY A 77 -15.44 -6.24 7.42
C GLY A 77 -15.24 -7.70 7.83
N ASP A 78 -14.78 -8.55 6.90
CA ASP A 78 -14.74 -10.02 6.99
C ASP A 78 -13.68 -10.59 7.96
N GLY A 79 -13.10 -9.80 8.86
CA GLY A 79 -11.99 -10.31 9.69
C GLY A 79 -11.66 -9.55 10.97
N VAL A 80 -12.50 -8.62 11.45
CA VAL A 80 -12.21 -7.80 12.64
C VAL A 80 -13.23 -8.06 13.77
N GLY A 81 -13.91 -9.21 13.75
CA GLY A 81 -14.98 -9.48 14.71
C GLY A 81 -15.39 -10.94 14.85
N ARG A 82 -14.48 -11.89 14.64
CA ARG A 82 -14.65 -13.26 15.13
C ARG A 82 -13.50 -13.57 16.06
#